data_AF-A0A7W5VMB2-F1
#
_entry.id   AF-A0A7W5VMB2-F1
#
_cell.length_a   1.000
_cell.length_b   1.000
_cell.length_c   1.000
_cell.angle_alpha   90.00
_cell.angle_beta   90.00
_cell.angle_gamma   90.00
#
_symmetry.space_group_name_H-M   'P 1'
#
loop_
_entity.id
_entity.type
_entity.pdbx_description
1 polymer ?
#
loop_
_entity_poly.entity_id
_entity_poly.type
_entity_poly.pdbx_seq_one_letter_code
_entity_poly.pdbx_strand_id
1 'polypeptide(L)' 'MDKLIIGKPAVDTGRKRNAVFIGPKLIAEIEYRAWTDDGKLRHASYKGLRDAADEAVVYELE' A
#
# COMPACT_ATOMS: atom_id res chain seq x y z
N MET A 1 -0.08 0.73 -16.86
CA MET A 1 -0.41 0.02 -15.61
C MET A 1 -0.41 -1.50 -15.80
N ASP A 2 -0.88 -1.99 -16.97
CA ASP A 2 -1.09 -3.42 -17.25
C ASP A 2 0.14 -4.32 -17.09
N LYS A 3 1.35 -3.79 -17.32
CA LYS A 3 2.60 -4.55 -17.15
C LYS A 3 2.92 -4.91 -15.69
N LEU A 4 2.22 -4.33 -14.72
CA LEU A 4 2.41 -4.60 -13.29
C LEU A 4 1.32 -5.47 -12.69
N ILE A 5 0.28 -5.84 -13.44
CA ILE A 5 -0.85 -6.61 -12.92
C ILE A 5 -0.38 -8.00 -12.50
N ILE A 6 -0.79 -8.41 -11.30
CA ILE A 6 -0.52 -9.74 -10.74
C ILE A 6 -1.83 -10.44 -10.37
N GLY A 7 -1.86 -11.76 -10.51
CA GLY A 7 -3.06 -12.57 -10.22
C GLY A 7 -3.32 -12.81 -8.73
N LYS A 8 -2.32 -12.61 -7.86
CA LYS A 8 -2.41 -12.80 -6.41
C LYS A 8 -1.70 -11.67 -5.68
N PRO A 9 -2.30 -11.04 -4.65
CA PRO A 9 -1.65 -9.99 -3.87
C PRO A 9 -0.50 -10.53 -3.02
N ALA A 10 0.45 -9.65 -2.69
CA ALA A 10 1.57 -9.96 -1.79
C ALA A 10 1.15 -10.15 -0.31
N VAL A 11 0.01 -9.55 0.08
CA VAL A 11 -0.57 -9.65 1.43
C VAL A 11 -2.05 -10.00 1.35
N ASP A 12 -2.62 -10.57 2.42
CA ASP A 12 -4.07 -10.77 2.49
C ASP A 12 -4.76 -9.41 2.63
N THR A 13 -5.45 -8.99 1.56
CA THR A 13 -6.18 -7.73 1.54
C THR A 13 -7.64 -7.86 2.01
N GLY A 14 -8.05 -9.04 2.47
CA GLY A 14 -9.42 -9.38 2.77
C GLY A 14 -10.33 -9.41 1.52
N ARG A 15 -11.64 -9.28 1.73
CA ARG A 15 -12.62 -9.32 0.62
C ARG A 15 -12.73 -7.98 -0.09
N LYS A 16 -11.96 -7.78 -1.16
CA LYS A 16 -12.21 -6.71 -2.13
C LYS A 16 -12.80 -7.30 -3.41
N ARG A 17 -14.10 -7.09 -3.62
CA ARG A 17 -14.74 -7.38 -4.92
C ARG A 17 -14.25 -6.32 -5.91
N ASN A 18 -13.64 -6.76 -7.01
CA ASN A 18 -13.19 -5.93 -8.14
C ASN A 18 -11.86 -5.15 -7.95
N ALA A 19 -10.97 -5.59 -7.06
CA ALA A 19 -9.62 -5.02 -7.01
C ALA A 19 -8.73 -5.59 -8.13
N VAL A 20 -7.95 -4.73 -8.78
CA VAL A 20 -6.82 -5.13 -9.65
C VAL A 20 -5.55 -5.06 -8.84
N PHE A 21 -4.88 -6.20 -8.65
CA PHE A 21 -3.62 -6.23 -7.91
C PHE A 21 -2.45 -5.94 -8.85
N ILE A 22 -1.48 -5.19 -8.32
CA ILE A 22 -0.23 -4.88 -9.00
C ILE A 22 0.97 -5.29 -8.15
N GLY A 23 2.11 -5.54 -8.79
CA GLY A 23 3.37 -5.79 -8.10
C GLY A 23 3.76 -4.63 -7.16
N PRO A 24 4.35 -4.91 -5.98
CA PRO A 24 4.69 -3.90 -4.98
C PRO A 24 5.94 -3.11 -5.39
N LYS A 25 5.79 -2.25 -6.40
CA LYS A 25 6.86 -1.40 -6.96
C LYS A 25 6.54 0.09 -6.90
N LEU A 26 5.32 0.44 -6.52
CA LEU A 26 4.83 1.81 -6.47
C LEU A 26 4.72 2.24 -5.00
N ILE A 27 5.37 3.35 -4.67
CA ILE A 27 5.39 3.92 -3.33
C ILE A 27 4.51 5.17 -3.34
N ALA A 28 3.57 5.26 -2.41
CA ALA A 28 2.67 6.41 -2.27
C ALA A 28 2.91 7.11 -0.94
N GLU A 29 2.79 8.44 -0.95
CA GLU A 29 2.74 9.24 0.25
C GLU A 29 1.31 9.27 0.80
N ILE A 30 1.17 8.89 2.07
CA ILE A 30 -0.10 8.78 2.76
C ILE A 30 -0.02 9.61 4.04
N GLU A 31 -0.93 10.58 4.19
CA GLU A 31 -1.15 11.25 5.46
C GLU A 31 -2.15 10.43 6.29
N TYR A 32 -1.89 10.28 7.58
CA TYR A 32 -2.74 9.52 8.49
C TYR A 32 -2.69 10.11 9.90
N ARG A 33 -3.70 9.78 10.72
CA ARG A 33 -3.81 10.32 12.08
C ARG A 33 -3.12 9.45 13.14
N ALA A 34 -3.26 8.13 13.00
CA ALA A 34 -2.70 7.16 13.94
C ALA A 34 -2.71 5.75 13.31
N TRP A 35 -1.97 4.84 13.92
CA TRP A 35 -2.14 3.41 13.71
C TRP A 35 -3.35 2.88 14.51
N THR A 36 -3.96 1.82 14.03
CA THR A 36 -4.92 1.00 14.78
C THR A 36 -4.22 -0.19 15.43
N ASP A 37 -4.87 -0.80 16.41
CA ASP A 37 -4.32 -1.97 17.12
C ASP A 37 -4.12 -3.18 16.21
N ASP A 38 -4.82 -3.24 15.07
CA ASP A 38 -4.66 -4.26 14.02
C ASP A 38 -3.69 -3.84 12.89
N GLY A 39 -2.88 -2.80 13.11
CA GLY A 39 -1.80 -2.40 12.19
C GLY A 39 -2.28 -1.69 10.91
N LYS A 40 -3.43 -1.01 10.95
CA LYS A 40 -3.96 -0.21 9.82
C LYS A 40 -3.85 1.28 10.09
N LEU A 41 -3.86 2.07 9.01
CA LEU A 41 -3.84 3.53 9.10
C LEU A 41 -5.25 4.07 9.37
N ARG A 42 -5.39 4.88 10.43
CA ARG A 42 -6.63 5.58 10.77
C ARG A 42 -6.71 6.93 10.04
N HIS A 43 -7.82 7.12 9.32
CA HIS A 43 -8.11 8.32 8.51
C HIS A 43 -7.03 8.61 7.47
N ALA A 44 -6.63 7.59 6.70
CA ALA A 44 -5.62 7.72 5.66
C ALA A 44 -6.11 8.58 4.47
N SER A 45 -5.24 9.47 3.99
CA SER A 45 -5.47 10.31 2.81
C SER A 45 -4.28 10.21 1.86
N TYR A 46 -4.56 9.99 0.58
CA TYR A 46 -3.54 9.90 -0.46
C TYR A 46 -3.02 11.30 -0.82
N LYS A 47 -1.69 11.47 -0.80
CA LYS A 47 -1.03 12.74 -1.17
C LYS A 47 -0.40 12.69 -2.54
N GLY A 48 0.17 11.56 -2.94
CA GLY A 48 0.83 11.43 -4.23
C GLY A 48 1.62 10.14 -4.36
N LEU A 49 2.10 9.89 -5.57
CA LEU A 49 3.07 8.84 -5.86
C LEU A 49 4.48 9.41 -5.66
N ARG A 50 5.37 8.66 -5.02
CA ARG A 50 6.78 9.01 -4.89
C ARG A 50 7.59 8.45 -6.04
N ASP A 51 8.70 9.11 -6.33
CA ASP A 51 9.63 8.64 -7.36
C ASP A 51 10.29 7.32 -6.91
N ALA A 52 10.53 6.44 -7.88
CA ALA A 52 11.06 5.09 -7.61
C ALA A 52 12.49 5.07 -7.02
N ALA A 53 13.16 6.23 -6.99
CA ALA A 53 14.48 6.40 -6.39
C ALA A 53 14.41 6.61 -4.86
N ASP A 54 13.23 6.86 -4.30
CA ASP A 54 13.05 6.91 -2.85
C ASP A 54 13.07 5.47 -2.31
N GLU A 55 14.10 5.12 -1.54
CA GLU A 55 14.15 3.84 -0.83
C GLU A 55 12.98 3.73 0.15
N ALA A 56 12.07 2.79 -0.11
CA ALA A 56 11.03 2.45 0.86
C ALA A 56 11.63 1.58 1.97
N VAL A 57 11.83 2.17 3.14
CA VAL A 57 12.08 1.40 4.36
C VAL A 57 10.77 0.72 4.76
N VAL A 58 10.78 -0.61 4.83
CA VAL A 58 9.67 -1.36 5.40
C VAL A 58 9.73 -1.20 6.90
N TYR A 59 8.71 -0.56 7.47
CA TYR A 59 8.54 -0.44 8.92
C TYR A 59 7.67 -1.59 9.42
N GLU A 60 8.19 -2.40 10.33
CA GLU A 60 7.44 -3.43 11.05
C GLU A 60 6.88 -2.83 12.34
N LEU A 61 5.57 -3.01 12.57
CA LEU A 61 4.95 -2.71 13.85
C LEU A 61 5.18 -3.90 14.78
N GLU A 62 5.82 -3.69 15.93
CA GLU A 62 5.96 -4.68 17.00
C GLU A 62 4.61 -5.09 17.61
#